data_AF-A0A3D0PRZ4-F1
#
_entry.id   AF-A0A3D0PRZ4-F1
#
_cell.length_a   1.000
_cell.length_b   1.000
_cell.length_c   1.000
_cell.angle_alpha   90.00
_cell.angle_beta   90.00
_cell.angle_gamma   90.00
#
_symmetry.space_group_name_H-M   'P 1'
#
loop_
_entity.id
_entity.type
_entity.pdbx_description
1 polymer ?
#
loop_
_entity_poly.entity_id
_entity_poly.type
_entity_poly.pdbx_seq_one_letter_code
_entity_poly.pdbx_strand_id
1 'polypeptide(L)' 'NSAVKNEVQAPPKPKPPVKPAATPSNASIETDTAENKTANNNKKILSLYSEGRSIVEISKLLDLGQGEVKLVIDLFYGKK' A
#
# COMPACT_ATOMS: atom_id res chain seq x y z
N ASN A 1 -26.65 -24.97 25.29
CA ASN A 1 -25.58 -25.30 24.33
C ASN A 1 -25.69 -24.33 23.16
N SER A 2 -25.19 -23.10 23.25
CA SER A 2 -23.77 -22.72 23.11
C SER A 2 -23.11 -23.39 21.91
N ALA A 3 -23.13 -22.72 20.77
CA ALA A 3 -22.15 -22.89 19.69
C ALA A 3 -22.07 -21.59 18.90
N VAL A 4 -21.29 -20.65 19.45
CA VAL A 4 -20.65 -19.57 18.71
C VAL A 4 -19.85 -20.17 17.55
N LYS A 5 -20.10 -19.72 16.32
CA LYS A 5 -19.23 -19.99 15.17
C LYS A 5 -19.01 -18.69 14.39
N ASN A 6 -18.14 -17.88 14.99
CA ASN A 6 -17.06 -17.12 14.38
C ASN A 6 -17.25 -16.73 12.89
N GLU A 7 -17.59 -15.46 12.68
CA GLU A 7 -17.51 -14.77 11.39
C GLU A 7 -16.07 -14.77 10.89
N VAL A 8 -15.81 -15.59 9.87
CA VAL A 8 -14.62 -15.45 9.02
C VAL A 8 -14.84 -14.28 8.08
N GLN A 9 -14.48 -13.08 8.53
CA GLN A 9 -14.41 -11.91 7.67
C GLN A 9 -13.17 -12.02 6.77
N ALA A 10 -13.32 -12.75 5.67
CA ALA A 10 -12.40 -12.64 4.53
C ALA A 10 -12.68 -11.29 3.84
N PRO A 11 -11.67 -10.44 3.59
CA PRO A 11 -11.88 -9.30 2.72
C PRO A 11 -12.25 -9.79 1.31
N PRO A 12 -13.24 -9.17 0.67
CA PRO A 12 -13.84 -9.68 -0.54
C PRO A 12 -12.84 -9.58 -1.70
N LYS A 13 -12.71 -10.69 -2.43
CA LYS A 13 -12.16 -10.69 -3.79
C LYS A 13 -13.30 -10.32 -4.74
N PRO A 14 -13.09 -9.33 -5.61
CA PRO A 14 -13.47 -9.54 -7.00
C PRO A 14 -12.30 -9.22 -7.95
N LYS A 15 -12.00 -10.17 -8.85
CA LYS A 15 -11.26 -10.00 -10.12
C LYS A 15 -12.31 -9.96 -11.26
N PRO A 16 -11.94 -9.83 -12.56
CA PRO A 16 -11.16 -8.85 -13.36
C PRO A 16 -12.06 -8.35 -14.55
N PRO A 17 -11.64 -7.90 -15.76
CA PRO A 17 -10.38 -7.38 -16.30
C PRO A 17 -10.53 -6.00 -17.03
N VAL A 18 -9.51 -5.13 -16.99
CA VAL A 18 -9.27 -4.18 -18.10
C VAL A 18 -7.78 -4.20 -18.47
N LYS A 19 -7.51 -4.60 -19.69
CA LYS A 19 -6.25 -4.54 -20.45
C LYS A 19 -6.65 -3.94 -21.81
N PRO A 20 -5.79 -3.41 -22.68
CA PRO A 20 -4.47 -2.76 -22.56
C PRO A 20 -4.49 -1.32 -23.14
N ALA A 21 -3.64 -0.40 -22.67
CA ALA A 21 -3.20 0.71 -23.53
C ALA A 21 -1.89 1.30 -23.00
N ALA A 22 -0.85 1.19 -23.81
CA ALA A 22 0.38 1.93 -23.62
C ALA A 22 0.11 3.44 -23.70
N THR A 23 0.71 4.20 -22.81
CA THR A 23 1.09 5.58 -23.11
C THR A 23 2.48 5.80 -22.53
N PRO A 24 3.55 5.65 -23.34
CA PRO A 24 4.83 6.23 -23.02
C PRO A 24 4.67 7.73 -23.25
N SER A 25 4.38 8.49 -22.19
CA SER A 25 4.37 9.93 -22.30
C SER A 25 5.20 10.56 -21.20
N ASN A 26 6.18 11.27 -21.72
CA ASN A 26 6.91 12.35 -21.11
C ASN A 26 8.06 11.96 -20.19
N ALA A 27 9.25 12.00 -20.80
CA ALA A 27 10.48 12.38 -20.14
C ALA A 27 10.29 13.73 -19.43
N SER A 28 9.75 13.70 -18.22
CA SER A 28 10.00 14.73 -17.22
C SER A 28 11.27 14.27 -16.52
N ILE A 29 12.41 14.78 -16.99
CA ILE A 29 13.65 14.78 -16.21
C ILE A 29 13.39 15.78 -15.07
N GLU A 30 12.55 15.38 -14.13
CA GLU A 30 12.46 16.02 -12.84
C GLU A 30 13.60 15.42 -12.04
N THR A 31 14.53 16.28 -11.66
CA THR A 31 15.59 16.01 -10.70
C THR A 31 14.99 15.48 -9.42
N ASP A 32 14.70 14.18 -9.40
CA ASP A 32 14.20 13.44 -8.26
C ASP A 32 15.41 13.13 -7.38
N THR A 33 15.85 14.15 -6.66
CA THR A 33 16.72 13.99 -5.50
C THR A 33 16.08 12.89 -4.64
N ALA A 34 16.83 11.83 -4.30
CA ALA A 34 16.33 10.62 -3.65
C ALA A 34 15.47 10.86 -2.38
N GLU A 35 15.59 12.04 -1.77
CA GLU A 35 14.76 12.49 -0.66
C GLU A 35 13.27 12.68 -1.03
N ASN A 36 12.95 13.15 -2.25
CA ASN A 36 11.55 13.38 -2.66
C ASN A 36 10.82 12.05 -2.90
N LYS A 37 11.50 11.07 -3.52
CA LYS A 37 10.97 9.71 -3.71
C LYS A 37 10.54 9.07 -2.39
N THR A 38 11.35 9.24 -1.35
CA THR A 38 11.10 8.67 -0.03
C THR A 38 9.89 9.32 0.64
N ALA A 39 9.76 10.65 0.56
CA ALA A 39 8.59 11.35 1.07
C ALA A 39 7.30 10.94 0.35
N ASN A 40 7.36 10.73 -0.98
CA ASN A 40 6.24 10.24 -1.77
C ASN A 40 5.85 8.80 -1.39
N ASN A 41 6.84 7.92 -1.22
CA ASN A 41 6.62 6.55 -0.76
C ASN A 41 5.90 6.51 0.60
N ASN A 42 6.31 7.33 1.56
CA ASN A 42 5.66 7.42 2.87
C ASN A 42 4.18 7.82 2.75
N LYS A 43 3.87 8.82 1.90
CA LYS A 43 2.48 9.21 1.64
C LYS A 43 1.67 8.07 1.01
N LYS A 44 2.25 7.36 0.03
CA LYS A 44 1.59 6.20 -0.60
C LYS A 44 1.33 5.07 0.38
N ILE A 45 2.28 4.76 1.27
CA ILE A 45 2.11 3.76 2.33
C ILE A 45 0.89 4.09 3.18
N LEU A 46 0.78 5.34 3.64
CA LEU A 46 -0.33 5.78 4.50
C LEU A 46 -1.67 5.75 3.77
N SER A 47 -1.73 6.18 2.50
CA SER A 47 -2.96 6.12 1.69
C SER A 47 -3.43 4.67 1.54
N LEU A 48 -2.54 3.78 1.08
CA LEU A 48 -2.89 2.38 0.85
C LEU A 48 -3.28 1.67 2.16
N TYR A 49 -2.60 1.99 3.26
CA TYR A 49 -2.96 1.44 4.58
C TYR A 49 -4.33 1.95 5.05
N SER A 50 -4.62 3.24 4.85
CA SER A 50 -5.95 3.82 5.14
C SER A 50 -7.06 3.25 4.25
N GLU A 51 -6.73 2.79 3.04
CA GLU A 51 -7.64 2.04 2.16
C GLU A 51 -7.89 0.59 2.63
N GLY A 52 -7.22 0.15 3.70
CA GLY A 52 -7.35 -1.20 4.27
C GLY A 52 -6.45 -2.25 3.60
N ARG A 53 -5.42 -1.84 2.84
CA ARG A 53 -4.42 -2.77 2.29
C ARG A 53 -3.53 -3.32 3.40
N SER A 54 -3.18 -4.60 3.29
CA SER A 54 -2.21 -5.23 4.19
C SER A 54 -0.78 -4.76 3.90
N ILE A 55 0.06 -4.73 4.94
CA ILE A 55 1.49 -4.36 4.87
C ILE A 55 2.23 -5.10 3.75
N VAL A 56 1.98 -6.41 3.60
CA VAL A 56 2.59 -7.27 2.59
C VAL A 56 2.19 -6.88 1.16
N GLU A 57 0.98 -6.36 0.95
CA GLU A 57 0.54 -5.92 -0.38
C GLU A 57 1.11 -4.55 -0.71
N ILE A 58 1.15 -3.64 0.27
CA ILE A 58 1.77 -2.31 0.12
C ILE A 58 3.26 -2.45 -0.21
N SER A 59 3.97 -3.34 0.47
CA SER A 59 5.40 -3.58 0.25
C SER A 59 5.67 -4.05 -1.17
N LYS A 60 4.85 -4.96 -1.71
CA LYS A 60 4.96 -5.44 -3.10
C LYS A 60 4.61 -4.36 -4.13
N LEU A 61 3.60 -3.53 -3.85
CA LEU A 61 3.15 -2.48 -4.78
C LEU A 61 4.15 -1.35 -4.93
N LEU A 62 4.86 -1.01 -3.84
CA LEU A 62 5.83 0.07 -3.82
C LEU A 62 7.28 -0.40 -3.97
N ASP A 63 7.49 -1.72 -4.05
CA ASP A 63 8.82 -2.37 -4.07
C ASP A 63 9.66 -1.94 -2.85
N LEU A 64 9.05 -1.98 -1.66
CA LEU A 64 9.64 -1.59 -0.38
C LEU A 64 9.72 -2.79 0.56
N GLY A 65 10.61 -2.73 1.55
CA GLY A 65 10.68 -3.72 2.61
C GLY A 65 9.43 -3.68 3.52
N GLN A 66 8.94 -4.84 3.96
CA GLN A 66 7.82 -4.91 4.92
C GLN A 66 8.15 -4.18 6.25
N GLY A 67 9.42 -4.19 6.64
CA GLY A 67 9.91 -3.45 7.81
C GLY A 67 9.77 -1.94 7.65
N GLU A 68 10.07 -1.39 6.47
CA GLU A 68 9.91 0.04 6.17
C GLU A 68 8.45 0.46 6.19
N VAL A 69 7.58 -0.33 5.54
CA VAL A 69 6.13 -0.08 5.51
C VAL A 69 5.56 -0.10 6.92
N LYS A 70 5.92 -1.10 7.73
CA LYS A 70 5.49 -1.20 9.14
C LYS A 70 6.01 -0.04 9.96
N LEU A 71 7.26 0.38 9.77
CA LEU A 71 7.86 1.50 10.49
C LEU A 71 7.12 2.81 10.20
N VAL A 72 6.80 3.09 8.94
CA VAL A 72 6.03 4.30 8.57
C VAL A 72 4.63 4.26 9.18
N ILE A 73 3.95 3.11 9.14
CA ILE A 73 2.64 2.97 9.78
C ILE A 73 2.75 3.18 11.30
N ASP A 74 3.72 2.55 11.96
CA ASP A 74 3.94 2.70 13.40
C ASP A 74 4.29 4.17 13.78
N LEU A 75 5.02 4.90 12.93
CA LEU A 75 5.37 6.31 13.18
C LEU A 75 4.14 7.25 13.10
N PHE A 76 3.20 6.98 12.21
CA PHE A 76 2.04 7.87 11.95
C PHE A 76 0.76 7.42 12.65
N TYR A 77 0.50 6.11 12.70
CA TYR A 77 -0.67 5.48 13.32
C TYR A 77 -0.37 4.82 14.67
N GLY A 78 0.89 4.56 15.01
CA GLY A 78 1.30 4.03 16.31
C GLY A 78 1.31 5.10 17.41
N LYS A 79 0.28 5.95 17.45
CA LYS A 79 0.02 6.81 18.60
C LYS A 79 -0.27 5.93 19.82
N LYS A 80 0.55 6.09 20.86
CA LYS A 80 0.12 5.84 22.23
C LYS A 80 -0.85 6.94 22.66
#